data_AF-A0A923UJP2-F1
#
_entry.id   AF-A0A923UJP2-F1
#
_cell.length_a   1.000
_cell.length_b   1.000
_cell.length_c   1.000
_cell.angle_alpha   90.00
_cell.angle_beta   90.00
_cell.angle_gamma   90.00
#
_symmetry.space_group_name_H-M   'P 1'
#
loop_
_entity.id
_entity.type
_entity.pdbx_description
1 polymer ?
#
loop_
_entity_poly.entity_id
_entity_poly.type
_entity_poly.pdbx_seq_one_letter_code
_entity_poly.pdbx_strand_id
1 'polypeptide(L)' 'MKTFTLLLLIFFALFTIQTFGQTTLKGKVVDEKGKGLPRANISLKGSYDGASADADGN' A
#
# COMPACT_ATOMS: atom_id res chain seq x y z
N MET A 1 24.47 16.01 -27.56
CA MET A 1 23.72 16.83 -26.57
C MET A 1 22.30 16.33 -26.36
N LYS A 2 21.49 16.17 -27.41
CA LYS A 2 20.07 15.71 -27.31
C LYS A 2 19.89 14.38 -26.56
N THR A 3 20.75 13.39 -26.79
CA THR A 3 20.72 12.08 -26.12
C THR A 3 21.04 12.18 -24.62
N PHE A 4 21.96 13.05 -24.24
CA PHE A 4 22.29 13.31 -22.83
C PHE A 4 21.14 14.00 -22.11
N THR A 5 20.52 14.99 -22.75
CA THR A 5 19.30 15.64 -22.23
C THR A 5 18.15 14.67 -22.05
N LEU A 6 17.97 13.72 -22.99
CA LEU A 6 16.94 12.68 -22.87
C LEU A 6 17.20 11.73 -21.70
N LEU A 7 18.45 11.28 -21.52
CA LEU A 7 18.83 10.46 -20.37
C LEU A 7 18.61 11.18 -19.04
N LEU A 8 18.95 12.47 -18.97
CA LEU A 8 18.73 13.29 -17.78
C LEU A 8 17.23 13.44 -17.46
N LEU A 9 16.38 13.64 -18.47
CA LEU A 9 14.93 13.70 -18.31
C LEU A 9 14.37 12.39 -17.74
N ILE A 10 14.79 11.25 -18.28
CA ILE A 10 14.36 9.93 -17.82
C ILE A 10 14.80 9.71 -16.37
N PHE A 11 16.04 10.09 -16.02
CA PHE A 11 16.55 9.99 -14.65
C PHE A 11 15.68 10.77 -13.65
N PHE A 12 15.36 12.04 -13.94
CA PHE A 12 14.51 12.84 -13.06
C PHE A 12 13.06 12.34 -13.01
N ALA A 13 12.52 11.81 -14.11
CA ALA A 13 11.18 11.21 -14.11
C ALA A 13 11.10 9.99 -13.17
N LEU A 14 12.11 9.11 -13.23
CA LEU A 14 12.16 7.91 -12.38
C LEU A 14 12.42 8.22 -10.91
N PHE A 15 13.06 9.35 -10.59
CA PHE A 15 13.33 9.76 -9.20
C PHE A 15 12.04 10.02 -8.40
N THR A 16 10.96 10.42 -9.07
CA THR A 16 9.66 10.71 -8.41
C THR A 16 8.95 9.46 -7.87
N ILE A 17 9.33 8.27 -8.34
CA ILE A 17 8.74 6.98 -7.94
C ILE A 17 9.07 6.64 -6.47
N GLN A 18 10.15 7.22 -5.92
CA GLN A 18 10.59 6.98 -4.55
C GLN A 18 9.85 7.84 -3.50
N THR A 19 8.73 8.46 -3.85
CA THR A 19 7.99 9.32 -2.92
C THR A 19 7.12 8.47 -1.97
N PHE A 20 7.48 8.46 -0.68
CA PHE A 20 6.76 7.74 0.39
C PHE A 20 5.51 8.49 0.90
N GLY A 21 4.66 8.99 0.01
CA GLY A 21 3.45 9.73 0.38
C GLY A 21 2.30 8.85 0.93
N GLN A 22 2.36 7.54 0.69
CA GLN A 22 1.33 6.60 1.13
C GLN A 22 1.56 6.19 2.58
N THR A 23 0.55 6.35 3.44
CA THR A 23 0.59 5.80 4.80
C THR A 23 0.12 4.34 4.78
N THR A 24 0.98 3.41 5.19
CA THR A 24 0.59 2.00 5.31
C THR A 24 -0.05 1.73 6.67
N LEU A 25 -1.33 1.37 6.66
CA LEU A 25 -2.03 0.85 7.84
C LEU A 25 -1.87 -0.67 7.90
N LYS A 26 -1.53 -1.21 9.06
CA LYS A 26 -1.38 -2.66 9.29
C LYS A 26 -2.12 -3.06 10.55
N GLY A 27 -2.69 -4.26 10.57
CA GLY A 27 -3.43 -4.80 11.70
C GLY A 27 -3.63 -6.30 11.55
N LYS A 28 -4.31 -6.89 12.54
CA LYS A 28 -4.74 -8.28 12.50
C LYS A 28 -6.13 -8.41 13.09
N VAL A 29 -7.03 -9.05 12.37
CA VAL A 29 -8.39 -9.37 12.82
C VAL A 29 -8.37 -10.76 13.42
N VAL A 30 -8.82 -10.90 14.67
CA VAL A 30 -8.84 -12.17 15.39
C VAL A 30 -10.22 -12.50 15.96
N ASP A 31 -10.49 -13.79 16.13
CA ASP A 31 -11.64 -14.30 16.86
C ASP A 31 -11.40 -14.30 18.39
N GLU A 32 -12.40 -14.73 19.17
CA GLU A 32 -12.34 -14.81 20.63
C GLU A 32 -11.26 -15.78 21.15
N LYS A 33 -10.75 -16.66 20.30
CA LYS A 33 -9.69 -17.64 20.62
C LYS A 33 -8.30 -17.14 20.17
N GLY A 34 -8.21 -15.91 19.67
CA GLY A 34 -6.97 -15.31 19.17
C GLY A 34 -6.52 -15.83 17.81
N LYS A 35 -7.38 -16.56 17.08
CA LYS A 35 -7.06 -17.03 15.72
C LYS A 35 -7.40 -15.95 14.70
N GLY A 36 -6.60 -15.86 13.65
CA GLY A 36 -6.87 -14.96 12.53
C GLY A 36 -8.25 -15.19 11.92
N LEU A 37 -8.99 -14.11 11.67
CA LEU A 37 -10.30 -14.18 11.04
C LEU A 37 -10.17 -13.91 9.53
N PRO A 38 -10.20 -14.94 8.68
CA PRO A 38 -9.96 -14.78 7.26
C PRO A 38 -11.13 -14.08 6.57
N ARG A 39 -10.82 -13.32 5.51
CA ARG A 39 -11.80 -12.63 4.66
C ARG A 39 -12.67 -11.60 5.40
N ALA A 40 -12.28 -11.20 6.60
CA ALA A 40 -12.93 -10.08 7.29
C ALA A 40 -12.73 -8.81 6.46
N ASN A 41 -13.79 -8.01 6.31
CA ASN A 41 -13.71 -6.74 5.57
C ASN A 41 -13.30 -5.61 6.51
N ILE A 42 -12.30 -4.85 6.12
CA ILE A 42 -11.79 -3.66 6.80
C ILE A 42 -12.12 -2.45 5.95
N SER A 43 -12.89 -1.51 6.48
CA SER A 43 -13.19 -0.24 5.83
C SER A 43 -12.53 0.93 6.56
N LEU A 44 -12.00 1.89 5.80
CA LEU A 44 -11.48 3.12 6.38
C LEU A 44 -12.62 4.14 6.48
N LYS A 45 -13.01 4.49 7.71
CA LYS A 45 -14.11 5.44 7.95
C LYS A 45 -13.83 6.78 7.26
N GLY A 46 -14.77 7.22 6.43
CA GLY A 46 -14.64 8.47 5.67
C GLY A 46 -13.81 8.36 4.39
N SER A 47 -13.38 7.15 4.01
CA SER A 47 -12.76 6.85 2.72
C SER A 47 -13.56 5.77 1.98
N TYR A 48 -13.35 5.69 0.67
CA TYR A 48 -13.77 4.55 -0.14
C TYR A 48 -12.79 3.37 -0.01
N ASP A 49 -11.58 3.62 0.52
CA ASP A 49 -10.55 2.62 0.67
C ASP A 49 -10.86 1.61 1.78
N GLY A 50 -10.34 0.41 1.59
CA GLY A 50 -10.46 -0.70 2.53
C GLY A 50 -9.56 -1.85 2.12
N ALA A 51 -9.61 -2.92 2.91
CA ALA A 51 -8.90 -4.16 2.65
C ALA A 51 -9.75 -5.35 3.10
N SER A 52 -9.38 -6.55 2.68
CA SER A 52 -9.92 -7.80 3.22
C SER A 52 -8.78 -8.59 3.84
N ALA A 53 -9.05 -9.19 5.00
CA ALA A 53 -8.05 -9.96 5.72
C ALA A 53 -7.63 -11.23 4.94
N ASP A 54 -6.34 -11.54 4.98
CA ASP A 54 -5.76 -12.76 4.41
C ASP A 54 -6.15 -14.02 5.21
N ALA A 55 -5.55 -15.18 4.87
CA ALA A 55 -5.84 -16.45 5.54
C ALA A 55 -5.47 -16.45 7.04
N ASP A 56 -4.51 -15.63 7.43
CA ASP A 56 -4.00 -15.51 8.80
C ASP A 56 -4.64 -14.32 9.55
N GLY A 57 -5.54 -13.58 8.91
CA GLY A 57 -6.25 -12.44 9.48
C GLY A 57 -5.54 -11.10 9.34
N ASN A 58 -4.49 -10.97 8.52
CA ASN A 58 -3.79 -9.70 8.30
C ASN A 58 -4.43 -8.87 7.19
#